data_AF-A0A257NGB6-F1
#
_entry.id   AF-A0A257NGB6-F1
#
_cell.length_a   1.000
_cell.length_b   1.000
_cell.length_c   1.000
_cell.angle_alpha   90.00
_cell.angle_beta   90.00
_cell.angle_gamma   90.00
#
_symmetry.space_group_name_H-M   'P 1'
#
loop_
_entity.id
_entity.type
_entity.pdbx_description
1 polymer ?
#
loop_
_entity_poly.entity_id
_entity_poly.type
_entity_poly.pdbx_seq_one_letter_code
_entity_poly.pdbx_strand_id
1 'polypeptide(L)'
;MVATNKLNQDPYEDVLKQLLAEVVELRQKIEINASQRLQKYQDNFHSGILRHLQDRLAHAGLSSLGRAEASVLSTLDSLIDVLKRATDKDYLPSDKSLVEYGFNRGQHLLEQHTIELFGSFHEHDEHGRAHVMVTLGTEASWDYTLVSSLLEKGMTCARINCAHDNPVIWQGMIRNVRRAETEMGRSCRILMDLAGHKIRTGPITLGPSVHHIRVQKDHTGRVVAPGYLILTTAPESPSVDSSFFRV
;
A
#
# COMPACT_ATOMS: atom_id res chain seq x y z
N MET A 1 -1.76 51.64 49.55
CA MET A 1 -2.71 51.15 48.52
C MET A 1 -1.96 50.22 47.60
N VAL A 2 -2.11 48.91 47.82
CA VAL A 2 -1.49 47.87 47.00
C VAL A 2 -2.36 47.70 45.77
N ALA A 3 -1.92 48.26 44.65
CA ALA A 3 -2.49 47.94 43.35
C ALA A 3 -1.98 46.55 42.98
N THR A 4 -2.79 45.53 43.25
CA THR A 4 -2.54 44.16 42.80
C THR A 4 -2.51 44.16 41.28
N ASN A 5 -1.34 43.80 40.76
CA ASN A 5 -0.99 43.73 39.35
C ASN A 5 -1.77 42.57 38.70
N LYS A 6 -3.04 42.79 38.33
CA LYS A 6 -3.92 41.85 37.60
C LYS A 6 -3.76 42.04 36.08
N LEU A 7 -2.53 42.08 35.58
CA LEU A 7 -2.22 42.19 34.16
C LEU A 7 -1.19 41.12 33.81
N ASN A 8 -1.54 40.26 32.85
CA ASN A 8 -0.80 39.10 32.30
C ASN A 8 -1.20 37.70 32.81
N GLN A 9 -2.49 37.38 32.88
CA GLN A 9 -2.89 35.99 32.63
C GLN A 9 -3.02 35.80 31.11
N ASP A 10 -2.26 34.86 30.55
CA ASP A 10 -2.39 34.48 29.15
C ASP A 10 -3.82 33.94 28.95
N PRO A 11 -4.62 34.50 28.03
CA PRO A 11 -6.01 34.07 27.82
C PRO A 11 -6.12 32.59 27.41
N TYR A 12 -5.02 31.97 27.00
CA TYR A 12 -4.96 30.55 26.64
C TYR A 12 -4.42 29.65 27.76
N GLU A 13 -3.99 30.18 28.91
CA GLU A 13 -3.31 29.40 29.96
C GLU A 13 -4.15 28.21 30.44
N ASP A 14 -5.43 28.45 30.75
CA ASP A 14 -6.36 27.39 31.20
C ASP A 14 -6.64 26.37 30.09
N VAL A 15 -6.78 26.85 28.85
CA VAL A 15 -7.02 25.99 27.68
C VAL A 15 -5.83 25.05 27.45
N LEU A 16 -4.60 25.58 27.52
CA LEU A 16 -3.38 24.80 27.32
C LEU A 16 -3.16 23.79 28.46
N LYS A 17 -3.45 24.15 29.71
CA LYS A 17 -3.40 23.21 30.84
C LYS A 17 -4.41 22.08 30.70
N GLN A 18 -5.61 22.39 30.23
CA GLN A 18 -6.63 21.38 29.96
C GLN A 18 -6.20 20.45 28.82
N LEU A 19 -5.68 21.00 27.72
CA LEU A 19 -5.13 20.21 26.62
C LEU A 19 -3.98 19.32 27.08
N LEU A 20 -3.10 19.81 27.95
CA LEU A 20 -2.00 19.01 28.51
C LEU A 20 -2.54 17.78 29.26
N ALA A 21 -3.51 17.98 30.15
CA ALA A 21 -4.11 16.89 30.91
C ALA A 21 -4.75 15.83 29.99
N GLU A 22 -5.51 16.27 28.98
CA GLU A 22 -6.18 15.36 28.04
C GLU A 22 -5.20 14.60 27.15
N VAL A 23 -4.13 15.25 26.66
CA VAL A 23 -3.11 14.59 25.83
C VAL A 23 -2.28 13.60 26.65
N VAL A 24 -1.95 13.92 27.91
CA VAL A 24 -1.26 12.99 28.83
C VAL A 24 -2.14 11.76 29.11
N GLU A 25 -3.41 11.97 29.42
CA GLU A 25 -4.37 10.87 29.66
C GLU A 25 -4.52 9.98 28.41
N LEU A 26 -4.64 10.59 27.23
CA LEU A 26 -4.73 9.87 25.96
C LEU A 26 -3.48 9.03 25.70
N ARG A 27 -2.29 9.59 25.92
CA ARG A 27 -1.01 8.85 25.77
C ARG A 27 -0.96 7.64 26.70
N GLN A 28 -1.30 7.80 27.97
CA GLN A 28 -1.31 6.70 28.95
C GLN A 28 -2.32 5.61 28.55
N LYS A 29 -3.53 6.00 28.14
CA LYS A 29 -4.55 5.08 27.64
C LYS A 29 -4.04 4.29 26.43
N ILE A 30 -3.36 4.94 25.50
CA ILE A 30 -2.79 4.30 24.29
C ILE A 30 -1.71 3.28 24.66
N GLU A 31 -0.86 3.58 25.63
CA GLU A 31 0.22 2.70 26.10
C GLU A 31 -0.34 1.47 26.85
N ILE A 32 -1.24 1.69 27.81
CA ILE A 32 -1.88 0.60 28.60
C ILE A 32 -2.66 -0.35 27.68
N ASN A 33 -3.35 0.19 26.69
CA ASN A 33 -4.17 -0.61 25.76
C ASN A 33 -3.39 -1.05 24.51
N ALA A 34 -2.08 -0.76 24.38
CA ALA A 34 -1.30 -1.07 23.19
C ALA A 34 -1.32 -2.57 22.86
N SER A 35 -1.13 -3.41 23.88
CA SER A 35 -1.14 -4.87 23.77
C SER A 35 -2.55 -5.45 23.55
N GLN A 36 -3.60 -4.70 23.89
CA GLN A 36 -5.00 -5.11 23.74
C GLN A 36 -5.62 -4.70 22.40
N ARG A 37 -4.93 -3.85 21.61
CA ARG A 37 -5.44 -3.35 20.33
C ARG A 37 -5.76 -4.46 19.32
N LEU A 38 -5.01 -5.57 19.32
CA LEU A 38 -5.28 -6.68 18.40
C LEU A 38 -6.60 -7.41 18.71
N GLN A 39 -7.04 -7.40 19.98
CA GLN A 39 -8.32 -8.00 20.41
C GLN A 39 -9.50 -7.01 20.35
N LYS A 40 -9.26 -5.69 20.43
CA LYS A 40 -10.31 -4.66 20.60
C LYS A 40 -10.84 -4.01 19.31
N TYR A 41 -10.39 -4.40 18.12
CA TYR A 41 -10.94 -3.86 16.87
C TYR A 41 -12.45 -4.15 16.66
N GLN A 42 -13.06 -5.00 17.49
CA GLN A 42 -14.49 -5.32 17.41
C GLN A 42 -15.40 -4.41 18.27
N ASP A 43 -14.96 -3.87 19.40
CA ASP A 43 -15.93 -3.41 20.41
C ASP A 43 -15.92 -1.93 20.79
N ASN A 44 -14.83 -1.15 20.66
CA ASN A 44 -14.80 0.19 21.30
C ASN A 44 -13.88 1.23 20.64
N PHE A 45 -14.28 1.81 19.51
CA PHE A 45 -13.75 3.11 19.06
C PHE A 45 -14.88 4.12 18.89
N HIS A 46 -15.12 4.94 19.92
CA HIS A 46 -15.96 6.12 19.79
C HIS A 46 -15.14 7.25 19.13
N SER A 47 -15.24 7.35 17.80
CA SER A 47 -14.62 8.39 16.97
C SER A 47 -14.92 9.83 17.42
N GLY A 48 -15.98 10.06 18.21
CA GLY A 48 -16.39 11.38 18.69
C GLY A 48 -15.42 12.06 19.66
N ILE A 49 -14.77 11.30 20.56
CA ILE A 49 -13.90 11.88 21.61
C ILE A 49 -12.62 12.47 21.00
N LEU A 50 -12.02 11.75 20.05
CA LEU A 50 -10.80 12.20 19.38
C LEU A 50 -11.06 13.42 18.49
N ARG A 51 -12.24 13.50 17.86
CA ARG A 51 -12.62 14.63 17.00
C ARG A 51 -12.66 15.95 17.78
N HIS A 52 -13.25 15.95 18.98
CA HIS A 52 -13.30 17.14 19.83
C HIS A 52 -11.92 17.61 20.31
N LEU A 53 -11.04 16.68 20.70
CA LEU A 53 -9.66 17.01 21.07
C LEU A 53 -8.86 17.55 19.87
N GLN A 54 -9.00 16.92 18.70
CA GLN A 54 -8.35 17.37 17.46
C GLN A 54 -8.75 18.80 17.08
N ASP A 55 -10.04 19.12 17.18
CA ASP A 55 -10.55 20.45 16.89
C ASP A 55 -9.95 21.48 17.86
N ARG A 56 -9.94 21.18 19.17
CA ARG A 56 -9.37 22.10 20.18
C ARG A 56 -7.86 22.29 20.05
N LEU A 57 -7.10 21.23 19.70
CA LEU A 57 -5.67 21.36 19.38
C LEU A 57 -5.47 22.29 18.18
N ALA A 58 -6.24 22.11 17.10
CA ALA A 58 -6.13 22.95 15.91
C ALA A 58 -6.50 24.43 16.20
N HIS A 59 -7.55 24.68 16.99
CA HIS A 59 -7.93 26.04 17.40
C HIS A 59 -6.87 26.72 18.27
N ALA A 60 -6.09 25.96 19.04
CA ALA A 60 -4.95 26.45 19.81
C ALA A 60 -3.66 26.59 18.97
N GLY A 61 -3.73 26.38 17.64
CA GLY A 61 -2.56 26.46 16.74
C GLY A 61 -1.60 25.27 16.85
N LEU A 62 -1.98 24.21 17.55
CA LEU A 62 -1.19 22.99 17.70
C LEU A 62 -1.50 21.99 16.58
N SER A 63 -0.56 21.09 16.30
CA SER A 63 -0.80 20.03 15.31
C SER A 63 -1.97 19.15 15.75
N SER A 64 -2.98 19.01 14.91
CA SER A 64 -4.03 18.01 15.12
C SER A 64 -3.44 16.60 15.08
N LEU A 65 -4.14 15.64 15.70
CA LEU A 65 -3.75 14.23 15.70
C LEU A 65 -4.07 13.50 14.37
N GLY A 66 -4.65 14.19 13.38
CA GLY A 66 -5.15 13.57 12.14
C GLY A 66 -4.06 12.94 11.25
N ARG A 67 -2.80 13.30 11.46
CA ARG A 67 -1.63 12.71 10.76
C ARG A 67 -0.70 11.93 11.69
N ALA A 68 -1.15 11.67 12.92
CA ALA A 68 -0.33 11.01 13.93
C ALA A 68 -0.21 9.49 13.71
N GLU A 69 -0.99 8.89 12.79
CA GLU A 69 -1.09 7.43 12.63
C GLU A 69 0.26 6.73 12.46
N ALA A 70 1.17 7.33 11.69
CA ALA A 70 2.52 6.79 11.46
C ALA A 70 3.41 6.82 12.71
N SER A 71 3.13 7.70 13.68
CA SER A 71 3.91 7.87 14.91
C SER A 71 3.08 8.50 16.05
N VAL A 72 2.12 7.72 16.56
CA VAL A 72 1.13 8.24 17.52
C VAL A 72 1.78 8.65 18.82
N LEU A 73 2.62 7.79 19.41
CA LEU A 73 3.26 8.06 20.70
C LEU A 73 4.16 9.29 20.64
N SER A 74 4.98 9.41 19.60
CA SER A 74 5.92 10.53 19.53
C SER A 74 5.27 11.84 19.13
N THR A 75 4.15 11.80 18.40
CA THR A 75 3.31 12.98 18.22
C THR A 75 2.72 13.44 19.56
N LEU A 76 2.21 12.51 20.38
CA LEU A 76 1.68 12.83 21.71
C LEU A 76 2.78 13.32 22.66
N ASP A 77 3.94 12.68 22.67
CA ASP A 77 5.09 13.10 23.49
C ASP A 77 5.56 14.52 23.10
N SER A 78 5.62 14.83 21.80
CA SER A 78 5.97 16.17 21.32
C SER A 78 4.94 17.21 21.71
N LEU A 79 3.63 16.88 21.62
CA LEU A 79 2.57 17.76 22.08
C LEU A 79 2.64 18.00 23.60
N ILE A 80 2.91 16.96 24.39
CA ILE A 80 3.08 17.08 25.85
C ILE A 80 4.27 17.98 26.17
N ASP A 81 5.41 17.83 25.48
CA ASP A 81 6.59 18.67 25.68
C ASP A 81 6.30 20.14 25.37
N VAL A 82 5.66 20.43 24.22
CA VAL A 82 5.27 21.80 23.83
C VAL A 82 4.28 22.39 24.84
N LEU A 83 3.27 21.62 25.24
CA LEU A 83 2.26 22.08 26.21
C LEU A 83 2.88 22.33 27.59
N LYS A 84 3.79 21.46 28.07
CA LYS A 84 4.52 21.68 29.32
C LYS A 84 5.34 22.96 29.29
N ARG A 85 6.11 23.20 28.21
CA ARG A 85 6.85 24.46 28.03
C ARG A 85 5.96 25.70 28.03
N ALA A 86 4.73 25.58 27.52
CA ALA A 86 3.79 26.68 27.45
C ALA A 86 3.06 26.94 28.79
N THR A 87 2.83 25.90 29.59
CA THR A 87 2.02 26.00 30.83
C THR A 87 2.83 26.05 32.12
N ASP A 88 4.09 25.62 32.09
CA ASP A 88 4.98 25.54 33.24
C ASP A 88 6.29 26.26 32.94
N LYS A 89 6.52 27.39 33.62
CA LYS A 89 7.70 28.25 33.42
C LYS A 89 8.98 27.62 33.98
N ASP A 90 8.84 26.70 34.92
CA ASP A 90 9.97 26.01 35.56
C ASP A 90 10.27 24.68 34.87
N TYR A 91 9.53 24.34 33.81
CA TYR A 91 9.74 23.11 33.06
C TYR A 91 11.06 23.14 32.29
N LEU A 92 11.97 22.26 32.71
CA LEU A 92 13.22 21.99 32.00
C LEU A 92 13.00 20.80 31.05
N PRO A 93 13.27 20.96 29.74
CA PRO A 93 13.20 19.86 28.79
C PRO A 93 14.11 18.71 29.21
N SER A 94 13.62 17.48 29.06
CA SER A 94 14.48 16.31 29.24
C SER A 94 15.48 16.20 28.08
N ASP A 95 16.73 15.84 28.39
CA ASP A 95 17.78 15.55 27.39
C ASP A 95 17.50 14.27 26.58
N LYS A 96 16.46 13.51 26.95
CA LYS A 96 15.95 12.42 26.14
C LYS A 96 15.36 13.02 24.87
N SER A 97 16.16 13.03 23.81
CA SER A 97 15.68 13.46 22.50
C SER A 97 14.40 12.67 22.18
N LEU A 98 13.28 13.38 22.07
CA LEU A 98 12.02 12.87 21.53
C LEU A 98 12.18 12.31 20.09
N VAL A 99 13.35 12.57 19.52
CA VAL A 99 13.82 12.20 18.18
C VAL A 99 14.19 10.72 18.07
N GLU A 100 14.65 10.07 19.15
CA GLU A 100 15.22 8.71 19.06
C GLU A 100 14.18 7.63 18.75
N TYR A 101 12.88 7.90 18.96
CA TYR A 101 11.81 6.92 18.74
C TYR A 101 10.71 7.31 17.74
N GLY A 102 10.71 8.54 17.21
CA GLY A 102 9.45 9.13 16.75
C GLY A 102 9.12 9.08 15.28
N PHE A 103 9.56 10.08 14.53
CA PHE A 103 8.92 10.33 13.24
C PHE A 103 9.49 9.49 12.10
N ASN A 104 10.78 9.18 12.17
CA ASN A 104 11.49 8.52 11.07
C ASN A 104 11.70 7.02 11.30
N ARG A 105 11.42 6.48 12.50
CA ARG A 105 11.66 5.05 12.80
C ARG A 105 10.88 4.13 11.86
N GLY A 106 9.61 4.44 11.60
CA GLY A 106 8.80 3.69 10.64
C GLY A 106 9.38 3.72 9.23
N GLN A 107 9.86 4.89 8.80
CA GLN A 107 10.52 5.05 7.50
C GLN A 107 11.87 4.30 7.43
N HIS A 108 12.67 4.32 8.49
CA HIS A 108 13.92 3.56 8.58
C HIS A 108 13.67 2.06 8.55
N LEU A 109 12.67 1.57 9.30
CA LEU A 109 12.29 0.16 9.27
C LEU A 109 11.76 -0.25 7.90
N LEU A 110 10.94 0.60 7.27
CA LEU A 110 10.43 0.36 5.92
C LEU A 110 11.58 0.27 4.92
N GLU A 111 12.52 1.19 4.98
CA GLU A 111 13.70 1.21 4.13
C GLU A 111 14.57 -0.03 4.34
N GLN A 112 14.86 -0.37 5.61
CA GLN A 112 15.63 -1.55 5.97
C GLN A 112 14.97 -2.83 5.46
N HIS A 113 13.67 -3.02 5.70
CA HIS A 113 12.94 -4.21 5.23
C HIS A 113 12.83 -4.24 3.70
N THR A 114 12.73 -3.08 3.05
CA THR A 114 12.73 -2.98 1.59
C THR A 114 14.06 -3.49 1.04
N ILE A 115 15.19 -3.05 1.61
CA ILE A 115 16.53 -3.51 1.19
C ILE A 115 16.73 -5.00 1.48
N GLU A 116 16.25 -5.48 2.62
CA GLU A 116 16.32 -6.88 3.01
C GLU A 116 15.55 -7.78 2.02
N LEU A 117 14.33 -7.40 1.65
CA LEU A 117 13.46 -8.16 0.76
C LEU A 117 13.81 -8.02 -0.72
N PHE A 118 14.08 -6.79 -1.18
CA PHE A 118 14.17 -6.44 -2.59
C PHE A 118 15.58 -6.03 -3.05
N GLY A 119 16.54 -5.95 -2.12
CA GLY A 119 17.92 -5.53 -2.40
C GLY A 119 18.09 -4.01 -2.35
N SER A 120 19.34 -3.54 -2.46
CA SER A 120 19.65 -2.12 -2.47
C SER A 120 18.96 -1.38 -3.61
N PHE A 121 18.65 -0.10 -3.39
CA PHE A 121 18.21 0.80 -4.45
C PHE A 121 19.32 0.98 -5.48
N HIS A 122 18.96 1.05 -6.77
CA HIS A 122 19.93 1.29 -7.83
C HIS A 122 20.33 2.77 -7.84
N GLU A 123 21.63 3.05 -7.82
CA GLU A 123 22.20 4.42 -7.71
C GLU A 123 21.85 5.33 -8.90
N HIS A 124 21.41 4.74 -10.02
CA HIS A 124 21.13 5.44 -11.28
C HIS A 124 19.66 5.49 -11.67
N ASP A 125 18.73 5.21 -10.74
CA ASP A 125 17.31 5.27 -11.06
C ASP A 125 16.79 6.71 -11.00
N GLU A 126 16.73 7.37 -12.16
CA GLU A 126 16.10 8.69 -12.32
C GLU A 126 14.61 8.68 -11.89
N HIS A 127 13.99 7.49 -11.77
CA HIS A 127 12.58 7.30 -11.44
C HIS A 127 12.30 7.06 -9.94
N GLY A 128 13.33 7.12 -9.08
CA GLY A 128 13.18 7.15 -7.63
C GLY A 128 13.44 5.82 -6.91
N ARG A 129 13.02 5.73 -5.64
CA ARG A 129 13.33 4.61 -4.73
C ARG A 129 12.39 3.39 -4.89
N ALA A 130 11.80 3.18 -6.08
CA ALA A 130 10.83 2.12 -6.29
C ALA A 130 11.50 0.84 -6.83
N HIS A 131 11.05 -0.33 -6.38
CA HIS A 131 11.46 -1.60 -6.97
C HIS A 131 10.43 -2.06 -8.00
N VAL A 132 10.90 -2.51 -9.16
CA VAL A 132 10.04 -3.06 -10.23
C VAL A 132 10.06 -4.58 -10.14
N MET A 133 8.94 -5.15 -9.73
CA MET A 133 8.74 -6.60 -9.71
C MET A 133 8.01 -7.06 -10.97
N VAL A 134 8.60 -7.99 -11.70
CA VAL A 134 8.00 -8.60 -12.90
C VAL A 134 7.72 -10.07 -12.64
N THR A 135 6.49 -10.50 -12.92
CA THR A 135 6.15 -11.94 -12.92
C THR A 135 6.63 -12.55 -14.23
N LEU A 136 7.56 -13.51 -14.15
CA LEU A 136 8.11 -14.15 -15.34
C LEU A 136 7.12 -15.16 -15.94
N GLY A 137 6.91 -15.08 -17.25
CA GLY A 137 6.20 -16.10 -18.03
C GLY A 137 7.09 -17.31 -18.31
N THR A 138 6.49 -18.46 -18.65
CA THR A 138 7.17 -19.73 -18.94
C THR A 138 8.34 -19.55 -19.93
N GLU A 139 8.17 -18.68 -20.92
CA GLU A 139 9.15 -18.35 -21.96
C GLU A 139 10.47 -17.79 -21.41
N ALA A 140 10.46 -17.12 -20.26
CA ALA A 140 11.67 -16.61 -19.61
C ALA A 140 12.66 -17.73 -19.22
N SER A 141 12.23 -18.99 -19.25
CA SER A 141 13.10 -20.14 -19.00
C SER A 141 14.03 -20.51 -20.16
N TRP A 142 13.71 -20.12 -21.40
CA TRP A 142 14.52 -20.38 -22.60
C TRP A 142 14.84 -19.11 -23.42
N ASP A 143 14.04 -18.06 -23.30
CA ASP A 143 14.31 -16.77 -23.95
C ASP A 143 15.14 -15.86 -23.04
N TYR A 144 16.46 -15.93 -23.23
CA TYR A 144 17.39 -15.05 -22.53
C TYR A 144 17.22 -13.58 -22.91
N THR A 145 16.89 -13.29 -24.17
CA THR A 145 16.75 -11.92 -24.69
C THR A 145 15.59 -11.20 -24.02
N LEU A 146 14.50 -11.91 -23.74
CA LEU A 146 13.41 -11.39 -22.93
C LEU A 146 13.90 -10.98 -21.53
N VAL A 147 14.61 -11.88 -20.83
CA VAL A 147 15.06 -11.63 -19.46
C VAL A 147 16.07 -10.49 -19.38
N SER A 148 17.02 -10.45 -20.31
CA SER A 148 18.03 -9.38 -20.37
C SER A 148 17.39 -8.02 -20.67
N SER A 149 16.44 -7.96 -21.60
CA SER A 149 15.65 -6.75 -21.90
C SER A 149 14.85 -6.26 -20.70
N LEU A 150 14.22 -7.17 -19.93
CA LEU A 150 13.51 -6.80 -18.70
C LEU A 150 14.45 -6.18 -17.66
N LEU A 151 15.65 -6.76 -17.48
CA LEU A 151 16.66 -6.21 -16.59
C LEU A 151 17.14 -4.84 -17.07
N GLU A 152 17.39 -4.67 -18.37
CA GLU A 152 17.78 -3.40 -18.99
C GLU A 152 16.72 -2.31 -18.76
N LYS A 153 15.44 -2.66 -18.88
CA LYS A 153 14.30 -1.75 -18.66
C LYS A 153 13.97 -1.49 -17.19
N GLY A 154 14.74 -2.02 -16.25
CA GLY A 154 14.65 -1.66 -14.83
C GLY A 154 13.97 -2.67 -13.93
N MET A 155 13.78 -3.93 -14.35
CA MET A 155 13.36 -5.00 -13.44
C MET A 155 14.40 -5.17 -12.33
N THR A 156 13.98 -5.01 -11.07
CA THR A 156 14.82 -5.22 -9.88
C THR A 156 14.42 -6.47 -9.10
N CYS A 157 13.26 -7.05 -9.40
CA CYS A 157 12.79 -8.28 -8.79
C CYS A 157 12.07 -9.17 -9.81
N ALA A 158 12.55 -10.40 -10.01
CA ALA A 158 11.91 -11.42 -10.81
C ALA A 158 11.04 -12.31 -9.90
N ARG A 159 9.72 -12.26 -10.09
CA ARG A 159 8.76 -13.14 -9.41
C ARG A 159 8.52 -14.39 -10.24
N ILE A 160 8.72 -15.55 -9.63
CA ILE A 160 8.40 -16.86 -10.20
C ILE A 160 7.17 -17.40 -9.47
N ASN A 161 6.03 -17.44 -10.15
CA ASN A 161 4.78 -17.95 -9.60
C ASN A 161 4.77 -19.49 -9.64
N CYS A 162 5.03 -20.10 -8.50
CA CYS A 162 5.13 -21.55 -8.35
C CYS A 162 3.77 -22.27 -8.35
N ALA A 163 2.66 -21.54 -8.56
CA ALA A 163 1.35 -22.13 -8.81
C ALA A 163 1.18 -22.64 -10.24
N HIS A 164 2.16 -22.36 -11.10
CA HIS A 164 2.24 -22.75 -12.49
C HIS A 164 3.66 -23.27 -12.80
N ASP A 165 3.80 -23.94 -13.94
CA ASP A 165 5.06 -24.55 -14.39
C ASP A 165 5.63 -25.59 -13.40
N ASN A 166 6.93 -25.89 -13.54
CA ASN A 166 7.61 -26.94 -12.79
C ASN A 166 9.07 -26.53 -12.50
N PRO A 167 9.78 -27.26 -11.61
CA PRO A 167 11.14 -26.92 -11.21
C PRO A 167 12.15 -26.75 -12.35
N VAL A 168 12.00 -27.47 -13.47
CA VAL A 168 12.91 -27.36 -14.61
C VAL A 168 12.78 -25.99 -15.28
N ILE A 169 11.54 -25.52 -15.47
CA ILE A 169 11.22 -24.20 -16.02
C ILE A 169 11.70 -23.10 -15.06
N TRP A 170 11.39 -23.20 -13.77
CA TRP A 170 11.83 -22.22 -12.77
C TRP A 170 13.36 -22.12 -12.72
N GLN A 171 14.07 -23.26 -12.79
CA GLN A 171 15.53 -23.26 -12.84
C GLN A 171 16.06 -22.57 -14.11
N GLY A 172 15.38 -22.72 -15.25
CA GLY A 172 15.69 -21.99 -16.48
C GLY A 172 15.58 -20.48 -16.30
N MET A 173 14.47 -20.02 -15.71
CA MET A 173 14.27 -18.60 -15.39
C MET A 173 15.39 -18.07 -14.48
N ILE A 174 15.69 -18.81 -13.40
CA ILE A 174 16.75 -18.46 -12.45
C ILE A 174 18.10 -18.33 -13.16
N ARG A 175 18.47 -19.31 -14.01
CA ARG A 175 19.73 -19.25 -14.78
C ARG A 175 19.80 -18.01 -15.67
N ASN A 176 18.72 -17.70 -16.39
CA ASN A 176 18.68 -16.53 -17.26
C ASN A 176 18.78 -15.22 -16.47
N VAL A 177 18.10 -15.11 -15.32
CA VAL A 177 18.21 -13.92 -14.45
C VAL A 177 19.64 -13.77 -13.93
N ARG A 178 20.25 -14.83 -13.36
CA ARG A 178 21.63 -14.76 -12.85
C ARG A 178 22.66 -14.45 -13.93
N ARG A 179 22.46 -14.98 -15.14
CA ARG A 179 23.28 -14.65 -16.30
C ARG A 179 23.17 -13.16 -16.65
N ALA A 180 21.95 -12.63 -16.73
CA ALA A 180 21.73 -11.22 -17.05
C ALA A 180 22.30 -10.28 -15.98
N GLU A 181 22.15 -10.60 -14.69
CA GLU A 181 22.78 -9.84 -13.61
C GLU A 181 24.31 -9.77 -13.75
N THR A 182 24.93 -10.91 -14.08
CA THR A 182 26.40 -11.02 -14.24
C THR A 182 26.88 -10.21 -15.44
N GLU A 183 26.19 -10.34 -16.58
CA GLU A 183 26.59 -9.68 -17.83
C GLU A 183 26.36 -8.16 -17.77
N MET A 184 25.32 -7.69 -17.06
CA MET A 184 24.94 -6.27 -17.01
C MET A 184 25.43 -5.53 -15.76
N GLY A 185 25.91 -6.24 -14.74
CA GLY A 185 26.30 -5.64 -13.46
C GLY A 185 25.13 -5.03 -12.69
N ARG A 186 23.89 -5.44 -12.97
CA ARG A 186 22.67 -4.94 -12.30
C ARG A 186 22.12 -6.02 -11.39
N SER A 187 21.78 -5.67 -10.15
CA SER A 187 21.14 -6.59 -9.20
C SER A 187 19.65 -6.80 -9.46
N CYS A 188 19.20 -8.04 -9.31
CA CYS A 188 17.82 -8.47 -9.41
C CYS A 188 17.53 -9.61 -8.40
N ARG A 189 16.65 -9.32 -7.43
CA ARG A 189 16.17 -10.37 -6.51
C ARG A 189 15.28 -11.37 -7.25
N ILE A 190 15.27 -12.62 -6.80
CA ILE A 190 14.34 -13.64 -7.29
C ILE A 190 13.40 -13.98 -6.15
N LEU A 191 12.10 -13.76 -6.37
CA LEU A 191 11.04 -14.08 -5.41
C LEU A 191 10.30 -15.34 -5.88
N MET A 192 10.43 -16.42 -5.10
CA MET A 192 9.66 -17.64 -5.31
C MET A 192 8.29 -17.50 -4.64
N ASP A 193 7.25 -17.27 -5.44
CA ASP A 193 5.88 -17.10 -4.96
C ASP A 193 5.15 -18.44 -4.90
N LEU A 194 5.04 -18.99 -3.69
CA LEU A 194 4.46 -20.31 -3.45
C LEU A 194 2.95 -20.33 -3.73
N ALA A 195 2.46 -21.44 -4.28
CA ALA A 195 1.06 -21.55 -4.70
C ALA A 195 0.04 -21.36 -3.56
N GLY A 196 0.41 -21.69 -2.33
CA GLY A 196 -0.49 -21.73 -1.17
C GLY A 196 -1.57 -22.81 -1.28
N HIS A 197 -2.46 -22.86 -0.28
CA HIS A 197 -3.60 -23.78 -0.25
C HIS A 197 -4.72 -23.25 -1.17
N LYS A 198 -4.68 -23.61 -2.46
CA LYS A 198 -5.68 -23.19 -3.45
C LYS A 198 -6.70 -24.30 -3.69
N ILE A 199 -7.97 -24.04 -3.38
CA ILE A 199 -9.09 -24.89 -3.83
C ILE A 199 -9.34 -24.55 -5.29
N ARG A 200 -9.12 -25.51 -6.19
CA ARG A 200 -9.37 -25.37 -7.63
C ARG A 200 -10.41 -26.40 -8.06
N THR A 201 -11.23 -26.05 -9.04
CA THR A 201 -12.05 -27.05 -9.73
C THR A 201 -11.14 -27.94 -10.57
N GLY A 202 -11.53 -29.21 -10.73
CA GLY A 202 -10.96 -30.04 -11.79
C GLY A 202 -11.38 -29.54 -13.17
N PRO A 203 -10.93 -30.22 -14.25
CA PRO A 203 -11.47 -30.01 -15.58
C PRO A 203 -13.00 -30.10 -15.55
N ILE A 204 -13.66 -29.13 -16.17
CA ILE A 204 -15.12 -29.11 -16.31
C ILE A 204 -15.44 -29.53 -17.74
N THR A 205 -16.27 -30.55 -17.91
CA THR A 205 -16.80 -30.91 -19.23
C THR A 205 -17.60 -29.73 -19.76
N LEU A 206 -17.14 -29.14 -20.86
CA LEU A 206 -17.91 -28.12 -21.56
C LEU A 206 -19.18 -28.77 -22.12
N GLY A 207 -20.33 -28.13 -21.90
CA GLY A 207 -21.58 -28.53 -22.54
C GLY A 207 -21.57 -28.23 -24.05
N PRO A 208 -22.67 -28.54 -24.76
CA PRO A 208 -22.84 -28.15 -26.16
C PRO A 208 -22.54 -26.66 -26.35
N SER A 209 -21.80 -26.32 -27.41
CA SER A 209 -21.47 -24.93 -27.73
C SER A 209 -22.76 -24.13 -27.94
N VAL A 210 -22.98 -23.12 -27.10
CA VAL A 210 -24.07 -22.16 -27.28
C VAL A 210 -23.57 -21.01 -28.11
N HIS A 211 -24.11 -20.85 -29.32
CA HIS A 211 -23.81 -19.69 -30.13
C HIS A 211 -24.75 -18.54 -29.78
N HIS A 212 -24.19 -17.41 -29.36
CA HIS A 212 -24.97 -16.21 -29.04
C HIS A 212 -25.09 -15.32 -30.28
N ILE A 213 -26.27 -15.30 -30.90
CA ILE A 213 -26.58 -14.33 -31.96
C ILE A 213 -26.63 -12.94 -31.31
N ARG A 214 -25.70 -12.05 -31.71
CA ARG A 214 -25.67 -10.67 -31.21
C ARG A 214 -26.82 -9.87 -31.82
N VAL A 215 -27.54 -9.15 -30.96
CA VAL A 215 -28.58 -8.17 -31.34
C VAL A 215 -28.09 -6.78 -31.01
N GLN A 216 -28.53 -5.77 -31.76
CA GLN A 216 -28.19 -4.38 -31.45
C GLN A 216 -29.05 -3.89 -30.29
N LYS A 217 -28.43 -3.28 -29.28
CA LYS A 217 -29.11 -2.71 -28.11
C LYS A 217 -28.78 -1.22 -27.98
N ASP A 218 -29.71 -0.44 -27.44
CA ASP A 218 -29.45 0.94 -27.03
C ASP A 218 -28.73 1.01 -25.67
N HIS A 219 -28.43 2.23 -25.21
CA HIS A 219 -27.77 2.49 -23.92
C HIS A 219 -28.58 2.05 -22.70
N THR A 220 -29.87 1.77 -22.86
CA THR A 220 -30.75 1.21 -21.80
C THR A 220 -30.84 -0.32 -21.87
N GLY A 221 -30.19 -0.95 -22.85
CA GLY A 221 -30.21 -2.39 -23.08
C GLY A 221 -31.42 -2.90 -23.87
N ARG A 222 -32.28 -2.02 -24.39
CA ARG A 222 -33.42 -2.42 -25.24
C ARG A 222 -32.92 -2.81 -26.62
N VAL A 223 -33.45 -3.90 -27.16
CA VAL A 223 -33.11 -4.37 -28.51
C VAL A 223 -33.71 -3.40 -29.54
N VAL A 224 -32.85 -2.83 -30.37
CA VAL A 224 -33.23 -1.86 -31.41
C VAL A 224 -33.11 -2.41 -32.83
N ALA A 225 -32.40 -3.53 -33.01
CA ALA A 225 -32.37 -4.26 -34.28
C ALA A 225 -32.21 -5.76 -34.03
N PRO A 226 -32.83 -6.62 -34.87
CA PRO A 226 -32.65 -8.07 -34.78
C PRO A 226 -31.23 -8.48 -35.13
N GLY A 227 -30.80 -9.62 -34.59
CA GLY A 227 -29.59 -10.30 -35.03
C GLY A 227 -29.91 -11.22 -36.20
N TYR A 228 -29.03 -11.27 -37.19
CA TYR A 228 -29.23 -12.08 -38.39
C TYR A 228 -28.33 -13.31 -38.39
N LEU A 229 -28.92 -14.45 -38.73
CA LEU A 229 -28.25 -15.72 -38.94
C LEU A 229 -28.55 -16.20 -40.36
N ILE A 230 -27.52 -16.54 -41.12
CA ILE A 230 -27.66 -17.17 -42.43
C ILE A 230 -27.22 -18.63 -42.29
N LEU A 231 -28.12 -19.55 -42.58
CA LEU A 231 -27.81 -20.98 -42.69
C LEU A 231 -27.52 -21.29 -44.16
N THR A 232 -26.36 -21.84 -44.46
CA THR A 232 -25.99 -22.18 -45.84
C THR A 232 -25.42 -23.59 -45.96
N THR A 233 -25.67 -24.23 -47.10
CA THR A 233 -25.13 -25.55 -47.44
C THR A 233 -23.85 -25.47 -48.26
N ALA A 234 -23.39 -24.27 -48.64
CA ALA A 234 -22.22 -24.07 -49.47
C ALA A 234 -20.93 -24.01 -48.61
N PRO A 235 -19.87 -24.77 -48.96
CA PRO A 235 -18.58 -24.65 -48.27
C PRO A 235 -17.99 -23.26 -48.46
N GLU A 236 -17.36 -22.76 -47.39
CA GLU A 236 -16.97 -21.38 -47.13
C GLU A 236 -16.48 -20.58 -48.35
N SER A 237 -17.16 -19.49 -48.64
CA SER A 237 -16.51 -18.28 -49.20
C SER A 237 -16.56 -17.21 -48.10
N PRO A 238 -15.42 -16.63 -47.69
CA PRO A 238 -15.41 -15.62 -46.65
C PRO A 238 -16.25 -14.42 -47.09
N SER A 239 -17.24 -14.07 -46.25
CA SER A 239 -18.08 -12.90 -46.42
C SER A 239 -17.25 -11.63 -46.24
N VAL A 240 -17.35 -10.69 -47.17
CA VAL A 240 -16.79 -9.33 -47.03
C VAL A 240 -17.58 -8.52 -45.99
N ASP A 241 -18.78 -8.97 -45.63
CA ASP A 241 -19.66 -8.33 -44.66
C ASP A 241 -19.63 -9.10 -43.33
N SER A 242 -19.02 -8.48 -42.31
CA SER A 242 -18.91 -9.02 -40.95
C SER A 242 -20.20 -8.89 -40.12
N SER A 243 -21.26 -8.29 -40.67
CA SER A 243 -22.54 -8.08 -39.97
C SER A 243 -23.45 -9.31 -39.96
N PHE A 244 -23.18 -10.31 -40.80
CA PHE A 244 -23.95 -11.54 -40.89
C PHE A 244 -23.15 -12.74 -40.41
N PHE A 245 -23.67 -13.46 -39.41
CA PHE A 245 -23.11 -14.73 -38.97
C PHE A 245 -23.60 -15.86 -39.88
N ARG A 246 -22.67 -16.67 -40.42
CA ARG A 246 -22.96 -17.83 -41.26
C ARG A 246 -22.64 -19.12 -40.50
N VAL A 247 -23.58 -20.06 -40.48
CA VAL A 247 -23.42 -21.44 -40.00
C VAL A 247 -23.69 -22.39 -41.16
#